data_AF-G0KZT2-F1
#
_entry.id   AF-G0KZT2-F1
#
_cell.length_a   1.000
_cell.length_b   1.000
_cell.length_c   1.000
_cell.angle_alpha   90.00
_cell.angle_beta   90.00
_cell.angle_gamma   90.00
#
_symmetry.space_group_name_H-M   'P 1'
#
loop_
_entity.id
_entity.type
_entity.pdbx_description
1 polymer ?
#
loop_
_entity_poly.entity_id
_entity_poly.type
_entity_poly.pdbx_seq_one_letter_code
_entity_poly.pdbx_strand_id
1 'polypeptide(L)'
;MAKLDELQDIVVQTRRDILRMVHKVNSGHPGGSLGCTEFLVALYNEVMDLKEGFDMDGKDEDLFFLSNGHISPVFYSVLARKGYFPVEELNTFRLLNSRLQGHPTTHEGLPGVRVASGSLGQGMSVAIGAALAKKLNGDNHLVYSLHGDGELQEGQNWEAIMYAAGNKVDNLISTIDRNGQQIDGPTEEVLPLGNLKEKFEVFGWDVLEVAEGNNLEAIINGLNEAKSRTGKGKPVCIILDTMMGNGVDFMMHTHAWHGKAPSDEQLANALSQNPETLGDY
;
A
#
# COMPACT_ATOMS: atom_id res chain seq x y z
N MET A 1 -20.51 9.88 9.13
CA MET A 1 -20.88 10.48 7.84
C MET A 1 -19.86 11.54 7.44
N ALA A 2 -19.78 12.72 8.07
CA ALA A 2 -18.81 13.76 7.68
C ALA A 2 -17.35 13.28 7.48
N LYS A 3 -16.82 12.44 8.36
CA LYS A 3 -15.45 11.89 8.24
C LYS A 3 -15.27 10.94 7.04
N LEU A 4 -16.30 10.18 6.68
CA LEU A 4 -16.21 9.24 5.55
C LEU A 4 -16.25 9.99 4.21
N ASP A 5 -17.05 11.07 4.13
CA ASP A 5 -17.11 11.94 2.96
C ASP A 5 -15.76 12.64 2.72
N GLU A 6 -15.12 13.16 3.78
CA GLU A 6 -13.77 13.74 3.70
C GLU A 6 -12.71 12.75 3.20
N LEU A 7 -12.76 11.50 3.70
CA LEU A 7 -11.85 10.45 3.21
C LEU A 7 -12.16 10.06 1.76
N GLN A 8 -13.43 10.08 1.36
CA GLN A 8 -13.83 9.84 -0.03
C GLN A 8 -13.28 10.91 -0.97
N ASP A 9 -13.28 12.18 -0.54
CA ASP A 9 -12.65 13.27 -1.29
C ASP A 9 -11.14 13.03 -1.47
N ILE A 10 -10.44 12.58 -0.42
CA ILE A 10 -9.01 12.23 -0.50
C ILE A 10 -8.80 11.04 -1.45
N VAL A 11 -9.67 10.03 -1.43
CA VAL A 11 -9.62 8.87 -2.34
C VAL A 11 -9.73 9.32 -3.80
N VAL A 12 -10.75 10.12 -4.13
CA VAL A 12 -10.96 10.60 -5.51
C VAL A 12 -9.76 11.43 -5.97
N GLN A 13 -9.28 12.32 -5.12
CA GLN A 13 -8.14 13.15 -5.47
C GLN A 13 -6.85 12.36 -5.62
N THR A 14 -6.63 11.34 -4.78
CA THR A 14 -5.45 10.47 -4.87
C THR A 14 -5.41 9.73 -6.21
N ARG A 15 -6.57 9.30 -6.75
CA ARG A 15 -6.63 8.74 -8.10
C ARG A 15 -6.19 9.74 -9.17
N ARG A 16 -6.63 10.99 -9.07
CA ARG A 16 -6.23 12.06 -10.00
C ARG A 16 -4.71 12.26 -9.95
N ASP A 17 -4.14 12.29 -8.76
CA ASP A 17 -2.69 12.45 -8.58
C ASP A 17 -1.90 11.31 -9.21
N ILE A 18 -2.32 10.06 -8.98
CA ILE A 18 -1.73 8.86 -9.59
C ILE A 18 -1.72 8.99 -11.11
N LEU A 19 -2.88 9.28 -11.70
CA LEU A 19 -3.06 9.36 -13.15
C LEU A 19 -2.19 10.49 -13.76
N ARG A 20 -2.18 11.66 -13.13
CA ARG A 20 -1.38 12.82 -13.57
C ARG A 20 0.13 12.54 -13.46
N MET A 21 0.57 11.89 -12.37
CA MET A 21 1.98 11.55 -12.18
C MET A 21 2.49 10.61 -13.26
N VAL A 22 1.80 9.48 -13.47
CA VAL A 22 2.27 8.46 -14.43
C VAL A 22 2.15 8.92 -15.88
N HIS A 23 1.12 9.70 -16.20
CA HIS A 23 0.94 10.30 -17.54
C HIS A 23 2.07 11.26 -17.88
N LYS A 24 2.41 12.19 -16.97
CA LYS A 24 3.39 13.25 -17.21
C LYS A 24 4.74 12.72 -17.68
N VAL A 25 5.18 11.60 -17.13
CA VAL A 25 6.47 10.96 -17.45
C VAL A 25 6.34 9.73 -18.35
N ASN A 26 5.13 9.44 -18.82
CA ASN A 26 4.81 8.26 -19.63
C ASN A 26 5.38 6.96 -19.03
N SER A 27 5.33 6.84 -17.71
CA SER A 27 6.00 5.78 -16.95
C SER A 27 5.41 5.65 -15.55
N GLY A 28 5.15 4.44 -15.09
CA GLY A 28 4.62 4.19 -13.74
C GLY A 28 3.63 3.04 -13.69
N HIS A 29 3.08 2.79 -12.50
CA HIS A 29 2.23 1.63 -12.24
C HIS A 29 0.85 2.08 -11.70
N PRO A 30 -0.06 2.53 -12.58
CA PRO A 30 -1.37 3.03 -12.15
C PRO A 30 -2.27 1.91 -11.61
N GLY A 31 -2.24 0.70 -12.19
CA GLY A 31 -3.17 -0.37 -11.85
C GLY A 31 -3.21 -0.70 -10.35
N GLY A 32 -2.09 -1.15 -9.79
CA GLY A 32 -2.00 -1.46 -8.36
C GLY A 32 -2.15 -0.23 -7.46
N SER A 33 -1.71 0.94 -7.93
CA SER A 33 -1.87 2.20 -7.20
C SER A 33 -3.36 2.56 -7.02
N LEU A 34 -4.15 2.47 -8.09
CA LEU A 34 -5.59 2.70 -8.07
C LEU A 34 -6.32 1.66 -7.21
N GLY A 35 -5.93 0.38 -7.31
CA GLY A 35 -6.53 -0.71 -6.53
C GLY A 35 -6.33 -0.57 -5.02
N CYS A 36 -5.24 0.04 -4.58
CA CYS A 36 -4.92 0.23 -3.16
C CYS A 36 -5.23 1.63 -2.61
N THR A 37 -5.97 2.46 -3.35
CA THR A 37 -6.21 3.86 -2.96
C THR A 37 -7.02 3.96 -1.67
N GLU A 38 -8.15 3.26 -1.55
CA GLU A 38 -8.94 3.28 -0.31
C GLU A 38 -8.14 2.78 0.90
N PHE A 39 -7.34 1.72 0.72
CA PHE A 39 -6.49 1.16 1.77
C PHE A 39 -5.51 2.17 2.33
N LEU A 40 -4.70 2.80 1.48
CA LEU A 40 -3.68 3.75 1.94
C LEU A 40 -4.30 5.03 2.50
N VAL A 41 -5.42 5.50 1.94
CA VAL A 41 -6.14 6.66 2.49
C VAL A 41 -6.70 6.34 3.87
N ALA A 42 -7.39 5.21 4.05
CA ALA A 42 -7.90 4.79 5.36
C ALA A 42 -6.75 4.61 6.37
N LEU A 43 -5.67 3.93 5.96
CA LEU A 43 -4.56 3.63 6.84
C LEU A 43 -3.92 4.90 7.42
N TYR A 44 -3.56 5.87 6.57
CA TYR A 44 -2.85 7.08 6.98
C TYR A 44 -3.73 8.16 7.63
N ASN A 45 -5.04 8.17 7.34
CA ASN A 45 -5.92 9.24 7.80
C ASN A 45 -6.84 8.82 8.96
N GLU A 46 -7.05 7.52 9.14
CA GLU A 46 -7.96 7.00 10.17
C GLU A 46 -7.29 6.06 11.18
N VAL A 47 -6.47 5.12 10.71
CA VAL A 47 -6.13 3.93 11.50
C VAL A 47 -4.81 4.05 12.25
N MET A 48 -3.77 4.55 11.57
CA MET A 48 -2.44 4.68 12.16
C MET A 48 -2.40 5.79 13.21
N ASP A 49 -1.76 5.50 14.33
CA ASP A 49 -1.34 6.51 15.29
C ASP A 49 -0.03 7.15 14.82
N LEU A 50 -0.10 8.36 14.30
CA LEU A 50 1.03 9.06 13.67
C LEU A 50 1.36 10.33 14.43
N LYS A 51 2.66 10.62 14.57
CA LYS A 51 3.11 11.91 15.10
C LYS A 51 3.05 13.00 14.02
N GLU A 52 3.00 14.26 14.47
CA GLU A 52 3.16 15.39 13.58
C GLU A 52 4.60 15.45 13.04
N GLY A 53 4.74 15.59 11.73
CA GLY A 53 6.04 15.61 11.06
C GLY A 53 6.57 14.20 10.71
N PHE A 54 7.88 14.10 10.52
CA PHE A 54 8.55 12.83 10.18
C PHE A 54 9.90 12.73 10.89
N ASP A 55 10.08 11.63 11.60
CA ASP A 55 11.36 11.20 12.17
C ASP A 55 11.69 9.81 11.61
N MET A 56 12.89 9.61 11.05
CA MET A 56 13.36 8.35 10.48
C MET A 56 13.36 7.18 11.49
N ASP A 57 13.48 7.46 12.79
CA ASP A 57 13.45 6.42 13.83
C ASP A 57 12.02 5.92 14.11
N GLY A 58 10.99 6.73 13.88
CA GLY A 58 9.59 6.35 14.06
C GLY A 58 9.24 5.89 15.48
N LYS A 59 9.80 6.57 16.49
CA LYS A 59 9.55 6.30 17.91
C LYS A 59 8.16 6.79 18.31
N ASP A 60 7.44 6.00 19.10
CA ASP A 60 6.10 6.29 19.61
C ASP A 60 5.09 6.70 18.52
N GLU A 61 5.14 6.05 17.37
CA GLU A 61 4.12 6.11 16.31
C GLU A 61 4.04 4.77 15.58
N ASP A 62 2.94 4.51 14.90
CA ASP A 62 2.80 3.37 14.00
C ASP A 62 3.71 3.52 12.76
N LEU A 63 4.18 2.41 12.20
CA LEU A 63 5.02 2.42 11.00
C LEU A 63 4.33 1.73 9.83
N PHE A 64 4.61 2.18 8.61
CA PHE A 64 4.14 1.55 7.38
C PHE A 64 5.30 1.25 6.43
N PHE A 65 5.25 0.09 5.78
CA PHE A 65 6.22 -0.34 4.78
C PHE A 65 5.52 -0.82 3.50
N LEU A 66 5.79 -0.15 2.38
CA LEU A 66 5.31 -0.54 1.05
C LEU A 66 6.27 -1.56 0.42
N SER A 67 5.91 -2.85 0.44
CA SER A 67 6.75 -3.93 -0.09
C SER A 67 6.67 -4.04 -1.60
N ASN A 68 5.45 -3.97 -2.15
CA ASN A 68 5.17 -3.85 -3.58
C ASN A 68 5.48 -2.44 -4.10
N GLY A 69 6.72 -1.98 -3.92
CA GLY A 69 7.16 -0.59 -4.12
C GLY A 69 6.91 0.01 -5.50
N HIS A 70 6.53 -0.79 -6.49
CA HIS A 70 6.18 -0.30 -7.82
C HIS A 70 4.92 0.59 -7.80
N ILE A 71 4.00 0.39 -6.83
CA ILE A 71 2.83 1.25 -6.61
C ILE A 71 3.16 2.56 -5.86
N SER A 72 4.38 3.06 -6.04
CA SER A 72 4.83 4.33 -5.46
C SER A 72 3.93 5.55 -5.73
N PRO A 73 3.19 5.67 -6.86
CA PRO A 73 2.30 6.81 -7.07
C PRO A 73 1.24 6.99 -5.97
N VAL A 74 0.52 5.93 -5.58
CA VAL A 74 -0.50 6.07 -4.52
C VAL A 74 0.14 6.44 -3.19
N PHE A 75 1.31 5.87 -2.89
CA PHE A 75 2.01 6.12 -1.64
C PHE A 75 2.51 7.57 -1.54
N TYR A 76 3.10 8.10 -2.62
CA TYR A 76 3.54 9.49 -2.66
C TYR A 76 2.37 10.46 -2.57
N SER A 77 1.27 10.19 -3.28
CA SER A 77 0.06 11.02 -3.19
C SER A 77 -0.46 11.11 -1.75
N VAL A 78 -0.60 9.96 -1.07
CA VAL A 78 -1.10 9.93 0.31
C VAL A 78 -0.14 10.66 1.26
N LEU A 79 1.18 10.45 1.15
CA LEU A 79 2.17 11.15 1.97
C LEU A 79 2.13 12.68 1.74
N ALA A 80 2.08 13.12 0.49
CA ALA A 80 2.03 14.55 0.16
C ALA A 80 0.77 15.20 0.75
N ARG A 81 -0.38 14.56 0.56
CA ARG A 81 -1.69 15.04 1.07
C ARG A 81 -1.79 14.99 2.59
N LYS A 82 -1.05 14.09 3.23
CA LYS A 82 -0.91 14.03 4.69
C LYS A 82 0.06 15.10 5.23
N GLY A 83 0.78 15.81 4.36
CA GLY A 83 1.66 16.92 4.73
C GLY A 83 3.12 16.51 4.98
N TYR A 84 3.55 15.32 4.57
CA TYR A 84 4.96 14.91 4.68
C TYR A 84 5.87 15.75 3.78
N PHE A 85 5.36 16.23 2.64
CA PHE A 85 6.03 17.12 1.71
C PHE A 85 5.00 17.86 0.83
N PRO A 86 5.38 18.95 0.12
CA PRO A 86 4.45 19.73 -0.71
C PRO A 86 3.81 18.91 -1.83
N VAL A 87 2.52 19.09 -2.08
CA VAL A 87 1.76 18.36 -3.12
C VAL A 87 2.30 18.66 -4.52
N GLU A 88 2.83 19.86 -4.75
CA GLU A 88 3.48 20.29 -5.99
C GLU A 88 4.69 19.43 -6.37
N GLU A 89 5.32 18.77 -5.39
CA GLU A 89 6.45 17.87 -5.66
C GLU A 89 6.02 16.62 -6.43
N LEU A 90 4.75 16.20 -6.36
CA LEU A 90 4.19 15.10 -7.17
C LEU A 90 4.44 15.29 -8.67
N ASN A 91 4.50 16.55 -9.11
CA ASN A 91 4.82 16.94 -10.48
C ASN A 91 6.25 16.54 -10.92
N THR A 92 7.10 16.06 -10.01
CA THR A 92 8.49 15.67 -10.27
C THR A 92 8.70 14.15 -10.34
N PHE A 93 7.65 13.36 -10.15
CA PHE A 93 7.70 11.88 -10.15
C PHE A 93 8.55 11.33 -11.31
N ARG A 94 9.52 10.45 -10.98
CA ARG A 94 10.47 9.79 -11.90
C ARG A 94 11.37 10.72 -12.73
N LEU A 95 11.36 12.03 -12.49
CA LEU A 95 12.32 12.93 -13.14
C LEU A 95 13.70 12.81 -12.48
N LEU A 96 14.74 13.10 -13.25
CA LEU A 96 16.10 13.18 -12.74
C LEU A 96 16.17 14.22 -11.60
N ASN A 97 16.89 13.89 -10.52
CA ASN A 97 17.04 14.70 -9.31
C ASN A 97 15.74 14.96 -8.53
N SER A 98 14.66 14.21 -8.80
CA SER A 98 13.47 14.21 -7.94
C SER A 98 13.68 13.32 -6.72
N ARG A 99 13.06 13.66 -5.59
CA ARG A 99 12.96 12.72 -4.46
C ARG A 99 11.91 11.62 -4.69
N LEU A 100 10.96 11.83 -5.61
CA LEU A 100 9.90 10.91 -5.97
C LEU A 100 10.35 9.90 -7.02
N GLN A 101 11.22 8.99 -6.60
CA GLN A 101 11.81 7.95 -7.43
C GLN A 101 10.77 6.91 -7.90
N GLY A 102 11.06 6.19 -8.98
CA GLY A 102 10.11 5.22 -9.55
C GLY A 102 9.72 4.07 -8.62
N HIS A 103 10.58 3.77 -7.65
CA HIS A 103 10.31 3.00 -6.45
C HIS A 103 10.79 3.81 -5.23
N PRO A 104 10.16 3.67 -4.04
CA PRO A 104 10.55 4.42 -2.86
C PRO A 104 12.01 4.13 -2.49
N THR A 105 12.74 5.18 -2.10
CA THR A 105 14.11 5.07 -1.62
C THR A 105 14.41 6.15 -0.60
N THR A 106 15.31 5.86 0.33
CA THR A 106 15.73 6.78 1.38
C THR A 106 16.83 7.74 0.92
N HIS A 107 17.49 7.47 -0.21
CA HIS A 107 18.67 8.22 -0.65
C HIS A 107 18.42 9.72 -0.79
N GLU A 108 17.23 10.08 -1.26
CA GLU A 108 16.83 11.47 -1.53
C GLU A 108 16.16 12.15 -0.32
N GLY A 109 16.07 11.47 0.83
CA GLY A 109 15.52 12.05 2.06
C GLY A 109 14.05 12.49 1.95
N LEU A 110 13.22 11.74 1.22
CA LEU A 110 11.78 11.99 1.14
C LEU A 110 11.10 11.62 2.48
N PRO A 111 10.45 12.57 3.18
CA PRO A 111 9.74 12.26 4.42
C PRO A 111 8.64 11.22 4.21
N GLY A 112 8.49 10.31 5.17
CA GLY A 112 7.53 9.20 5.12
C GLY A 112 8.09 7.90 4.55
N VAL A 113 9.20 7.94 3.79
CA VAL A 113 9.86 6.74 3.25
C VAL A 113 11.00 6.29 4.16
N ARG A 114 10.84 5.12 4.78
CA ARG A 114 11.80 4.57 5.77
C ARG A 114 12.77 3.54 5.19
N VAL A 115 12.44 2.96 4.05
CA VAL A 115 13.25 1.93 3.39
C VAL A 115 13.15 2.06 1.89
N ALA A 116 14.18 1.63 1.18
CA ALA A 116 14.06 1.39 -0.24
C ALA A 116 13.24 0.12 -0.50
N SER A 117 12.28 0.19 -1.42
CA SER A 117 11.51 -0.97 -1.87
C SER A 117 11.47 -1.06 -3.39
N GLY A 118 10.82 -2.10 -3.93
CA GLY A 118 10.72 -2.35 -5.37
C GLY A 118 11.25 -3.72 -5.77
N SER A 119 12.31 -4.21 -5.12
CA SER A 119 12.62 -5.64 -5.15
C SER A 119 11.58 -6.36 -4.31
N LEU A 120 10.66 -7.07 -4.97
CA LEU A 120 9.57 -7.79 -4.31
C LEU A 120 10.09 -8.78 -3.27
N GLY A 121 9.31 -8.99 -2.21
CA GLY A 121 9.62 -9.87 -1.09
C GLY A 121 10.31 -9.19 0.08
N GLN A 122 11.04 -8.10 -0.13
CA GLN A 122 11.92 -7.53 0.90
C GLN A 122 11.16 -6.86 2.05
N GLY A 123 10.03 -6.21 1.76
CA GLY A 123 9.36 -5.34 2.72
C GLY A 123 8.81 -6.08 3.95
N MET A 124 8.46 -7.38 3.84
CA MET A 124 7.93 -8.12 5.00
C MET A 124 9.02 -8.35 6.04
N SER A 125 10.22 -8.75 5.60
CA SER A 125 11.38 -8.88 6.47
C SER A 125 11.77 -7.56 7.14
N VAL A 126 11.66 -6.44 6.42
CA VAL A 126 11.88 -5.10 6.98
C VAL A 126 10.85 -4.78 8.06
N ALA A 127 9.56 -5.00 7.79
CA ALA A 127 8.47 -4.75 8.73
C ALA A 127 8.61 -5.57 10.02
N ILE A 128 8.98 -6.85 9.89
CA ILE A 128 9.31 -7.73 11.03
C ILE A 128 10.45 -7.14 11.88
N GLY A 129 11.53 -6.69 11.23
CA GLY A 129 12.67 -6.09 11.93
C GLY A 129 12.26 -4.84 12.72
N ALA A 130 11.45 -3.97 12.13
CA ALA A 130 10.91 -2.78 12.79
C ALA A 130 9.99 -3.14 13.96
N ALA A 131 9.12 -4.15 13.79
CA ALA A 131 8.20 -4.61 14.82
C ALA A 131 8.95 -5.18 16.04
N LEU A 132 10.02 -5.95 15.81
CA LEU A 132 10.90 -6.43 16.86
C LEU A 132 11.67 -5.30 17.56
N ALA A 133 12.15 -4.31 16.81
CA ALA A 133 12.84 -3.15 17.37
C ALA A 133 11.91 -2.35 18.31
N LYS A 134 10.64 -2.14 17.94
CA LYS A 134 9.64 -1.51 18.82
C LYS A 134 9.47 -2.28 20.12
N LYS A 135 9.29 -3.60 20.06
CA LYS A 135 9.19 -4.45 21.26
C LYS A 135 10.42 -4.35 22.16
N LEU A 136 11.63 -4.38 21.59
CA LEU A 136 12.88 -4.24 22.35
C LEU A 136 12.98 -2.89 23.07
N ASN A 137 12.40 -1.85 22.48
CA ASN A 137 12.39 -0.48 23.03
C ASN A 137 11.21 -0.22 23.99
N GLY A 138 10.33 -1.20 24.24
CA GLY A 138 9.12 -1.01 25.04
C GLY A 138 8.07 -0.12 24.35
N ASP A 139 8.16 0.02 23.03
CA ASP A 139 7.21 0.75 22.19
C ASP A 139 6.08 -0.20 21.75
N ASN A 140 4.84 0.14 22.11
CA ASN A 140 3.65 -0.67 21.85
C ASN A 140 2.95 -0.34 20.53
N HIS A 141 3.50 0.56 19.72
CA HIS A 141 2.94 0.91 18.41
C HIS A 141 3.10 -0.25 17.42
N LEU A 142 2.22 -0.25 16.41
CA LEU A 142 2.10 -1.29 15.42
C LEU A 142 2.98 -1.01 14.20
N VAL A 143 3.28 -2.08 13.48
CA VAL A 143 3.90 -2.02 12.16
C VAL A 143 2.94 -2.60 11.13
N TYR A 144 2.70 -1.83 10.09
CA TYR A 144 1.87 -2.17 8.94
C TYR A 144 2.75 -2.41 7.73
N SER A 145 2.38 -3.36 6.89
CA SER A 145 3.01 -3.57 5.59
C SER A 145 2.00 -3.93 4.50
N LEU A 146 2.28 -3.51 3.26
CA LEU A 146 1.45 -3.85 2.09
C LEU A 146 2.29 -4.63 1.07
N HIS A 147 1.70 -5.73 0.59
CA HIS A 147 2.32 -6.67 -0.34
C HIS A 147 1.37 -6.96 -1.50
N GLY A 148 1.91 -7.29 -2.68
CA GLY A 148 1.10 -7.85 -3.76
C GLY A 148 0.90 -9.36 -3.62
N ASP A 149 -0.17 -9.91 -4.18
CA ASP A 149 -0.34 -11.36 -4.31
C ASP A 149 0.74 -11.99 -5.21
N GLY A 150 1.03 -11.41 -6.38
CA GLY A 150 2.15 -11.86 -7.24
C GLY A 150 3.51 -11.77 -6.55
N GLU A 151 3.68 -10.81 -5.62
CA GLU A 151 4.89 -10.72 -4.79
C GLU A 151 5.08 -11.94 -3.87
N LEU A 152 3.99 -12.58 -3.40
CA LEU A 152 4.09 -13.77 -2.55
C LEU A 152 4.65 -15.00 -3.28
N GLN A 153 4.91 -14.91 -4.58
CA GLN A 153 5.66 -15.94 -5.31
C GLN A 153 7.16 -15.93 -4.95
N GLU A 154 7.67 -14.84 -4.37
CA GLU A 154 9.04 -14.76 -3.86
C GLU A 154 9.23 -15.65 -2.62
N GLY A 155 10.24 -16.52 -2.67
CA GLY A 155 10.60 -17.43 -1.57
C GLY A 155 10.86 -16.71 -0.25
N GLN A 156 11.44 -15.50 -0.33
CA GLN A 156 11.81 -14.68 0.81
C GLN A 156 10.59 -14.29 1.68
N ASN A 157 9.41 -14.11 1.08
CA ASN A 157 8.18 -13.86 1.86
C ASN A 157 7.86 -15.04 2.78
N TRP A 158 8.00 -16.27 2.29
CA TRP A 158 7.70 -17.47 3.09
C TRP A 158 8.69 -17.68 4.24
N GLU A 159 9.96 -17.29 4.06
CA GLU A 159 10.93 -17.21 5.16
C GLU A 159 10.50 -16.19 6.21
N ALA A 160 10.07 -15.01 5.78
CA ALA A 160 9.58 -13.94 6.66
C ALA A 160 8.30 -14.34 7.42
N ILE A 161 7.32 -14.93 6.72
CA ILE A 161 6.06 -15.44 7.27
C ILE A 161 6.34 -16.49 8.35
N MET A 162 7.22 -17.45 8.07
CA MET A 162 7.64 -18.46 9.04
C MET A 162 8.31 -17.84 10.27
N TYR A 163 9.22 -16.89 10.04
CA TYR A 163 9.96 -16.24 11.11
C TYR A 163 9.07 -15.41 12.05
N ALA A 164 8.13 -14.63 11.50
CA ALA A 164 7.25 -13.76 12.27
C ALA A 164 6.39 -14.56 13.27
N ALA A 165 5.83 -15.68 12.83
CA ALA A 165 5.04 -16.55 13.69
C ALA A 165 5.92 -17.27 14.73
N GLY A 166 7.06 -17.83 14.30
CA GLY A 166 8.01 -18.50 15.19
C GLY A 166 8.53 -17.60 16.32
N ASN A 167 8.62 -16.28 16.07
CA ASN A 167 9.07 -15.28 17.03
C ASN A 167 7.93 -14.44 17.64
N LYS A 168 6.67 -14.81 17.42
CA LYS A 168 5.48 -14.13 18.01
C LYS A 168 5.50 -12.61 17.78
N VAL A 169 5.74 -12.19 16.55
CA VAL A 169 5.76 -10.77 16.15
C VAL A 169 4.33 -10.24 16.05
N ASP A 170 3.66 -10.14 17.19
CA ASP A 170 2.22 -9.86 17.30
C ASP A 170 1.83 -8.38 17.26
N ASN A 171 2.80 -7.49 17.03
CA ASN A 171 2.60 -6.07 16.72
C ASN A 171 2.77 -5.78 15.22
N LEU A 172 2.69 -6.81 14.36
CA LEU A 172 2.74 -6.71 12.90
C LEU A 172 1.36 -7.02 12.30
N ILE A 173 0.92 -6.14 11.41
CA ILE A 173 -0.22 -6.34 10.51
C ILE A 173 0.30 -6.28 9.06
N SER A 174 0.28 -7.39 8.35
CA SER A 174 0.65 -7.45 6.93
C SER A 174 -0.59 -7.60 6.07
N THR A 175 -0.78 -6.70 5.11
CA THR A 175 -1.89 -6.73 4.16
C THR A 175 -1.41 -7.22 2.81
N ILE A 176 -2.14 -8.16 2.24
CA ILE A 176 -1.94 -8.66 0.88
C ILE A 176 -3.01 -8.03 -0.01
N ASP A 177 -2.58 -7.22 -0.97
CA ASP A 177 -3.39 -6.78 -2.10
C ASP A 177 -3.63 -7.97 -3.03
N ARG A 178 -4.78 -8.64 -2.86
CA ARG A 178 -5.22 -9.77 -3.66
C ARG A 178 -6.11 -9.27 -4.79
N ASN A 179 -5.47 -8.73 -5.82
CA ASN A 179 -6.16 -8.23 -7.01
C ASN A 179 -6.20 -9.26 -8.16
N GLY A 180 -5.49 -10.38 -8.02
CA GLY A 180 -5.49 -11.50 -8.96
C GLY A 180 -4.69 -11.26 -10.24
N GLN A 181 -3.94 -10.15 -10.36
CA GLN A 181 -3.24 -9.74 -11.57
C GLN A 181 -1.74 -9.55 -11.33
N GLN A 182 -0.93 -9.98 -12.28
CA GLN A 182 0.49 -9.66 -12.37
C GLN A 182 0.89 -9.33 -13.82
N ILE A 183 2.17 -9.02 -14.08
CA ILE A 183 2.62 -8.48 -15.37
C ILE A 183 2.15 -9.32 -16.57
N ASP A 184 2.33 -10.63 -16.50
CA ASP A 184 2.06 -11.56 -17.61
C ASP A 184 0.65 -12.15 -17.60
N GLY A 185 -0.25 -11.68 -16.72
CA GLY A 185 -1.64 -12.11 -16.67
C GLY A 185 -2.15 -12.43 -15.26
N PRO A 186 -3.26 -13.17 -15.15
CA PRO A 186 -3.83 -13.56 -13.86
C PRO A 186 -2.86 -14.43 -13.05
N THR A 187 -2.80 -14.22 -11.73
CA THR A 187 -1.94 -15.02 -10.84
C THR A 187 -2.31 -16.52 -10.87
N GLU A 188 -3.59 -16.84 -11.01
CA GLU A 188 -4.12 -18.21 -11.17
C GLU A 188 -3.72 -18.90 -12.49
N GLU A 189 -3.21 -18.17 -13.48
CA GLU A 189 -2.73 -18.75 -14.73
C GLU A 189 -1.21 -18.82 -14.78
N VAL A 190 -0.52 -17.79 -14.28
CA VAL A 190 0.94 -17.71 -14.37
C VAL A 190 1.62 -18.57 -13.30
N LEU A 191 1.25 -18.40 -12.02
CA LEU A 191 1.77 -19.19 -10.91
C LEU A 191 0.77 -19.17 -9.73
N PRO A 192 -0.16 -20.15 -9.68
CA PRO A 192 -1.22 -20.18 -8.67
C PRO A 192 -0.67 -20.22 -7.25
N LEU A 193 -1.16 -19.32 -6.40
CA LEU A 193 -0.83 -19.31 -4.96
C LEU A 193 -1.67 -20.32 -4.18
N GLY A 194 -2.79 -20.80 -4.73
CA GLY A 194 -3.73 -21.65 -4.02
C GLY A 194 -4.39 -20.91 -2.85
N ASN A 195 -4.75 -21.65 -1.80
CA ASN A 195 -5.43 -21.05 -0.65
C ASN A 195 -4.43 -20.24 0.22
N LEU A 196 -4.40 -18.92 0.01
CA LEU A 196 -3.55 -18.00 0.77
C LEU A 196 -3.86 -18.01 2.28
N LYS A 197 -5.14 -18.07 2.65
CA LYS A 197 -5.54 -18.12 4.06
C LYS A 197 -4.98 -19.34 4.76
N GLU A 198 -5.18 -20.52 4.19
CA GLU A 198 -4.65 -21.76 4.76
C GLU A 198 -3.12 -21.74 4.88
N LYS A 199 -2.42 -21.16 3.90
CA LYS A 199 -0.96 -21.00 3.98
C LYS A 199 -0.56 -20.17 5.19
N PHE A 200 -1.11 -18.96 5.36
CA PHE A 200 -0.81 -18.11 6.50
C PHE A 200 -1.21 -18.74 7.84
N GLU A 201 -2.40 -19.37 7.91
CA GLU A 201 -2.88 -20.07 9.11
C GLU A 201 -1.95 -21.23 9.53
N VAL A 202 -1.48 -22.04 8.56
CA VAL A 202 -0.54 -23.13 8.83
C VAL A 202 0.82 -22.61 9.31
N PHE A 203 1.26 -21.46 8.81
CA PHE A 203 2.46 -20.79 9.34
C PHE A 203 2.24 -20.17 10.73
N GLY A 204 1.00 -20.09 11.23
CA GLY A 204 0.70 -19.63 12.58
C GLY A 204 0.24 -18.18 12.70
N TRP A 205 -0.18 -17.56 11.59
CA TRP A 205 -0.74 -16.20 11.58
C TRP A 205 -2.23 -16.19 11.97
N ASP A 206 -2.72 -15.07 12.48
CA ASP A 206 -4.16 -14.76 12.51
C ASP A 206 -4.54 -14.14 11.16
N VAL A 207 -5.57 -14.66 10.49
CA VAL A 207 -5.95 -14.24 9.15
C VAL A 207 -7.33 -13.61 9.15
N LEU A 208 -7.42 -12.43 8.55
CA LEU A 208 -8.65 -11.71 8.27
C LEU A 208 -8.83 -11.55 6.77
N GLU A 209 -9.98 -11.95 6.24
CA GLU A 209 -10.34 -11.74 4.83
C GLU A 209 -11.28 -10.53 4.74
N VAL A 210 -10.95 -9.59 3.85
CA VAL A 210 -11.77 -8.41 3.55
C VAL A 210 -12.08 -8.45 2.05
N ALA A 211 -13.30 -8.88 1.72
CA ALA A 211 -13.74 -9.10 0.34
C ALA A 211 -14.00 -7.79 -0.43
N GLU A 212 -14.27 -6.69 0.27
CA GLU A 212 -14.58 -5.38 -0.34
C GLU A 212 -13.40 -4.41 -0.17
N GLY A 213 -12.24 -4.76 -0.72
CA GLY A 213 -11.00 -3.96 -0.60
C GLY A 213 -10.97 -2.66 -1.39
N ASN A 214 -12.09 -2.30 -2.02
CA ASN A 214 -12.33 -0.99 -2.63
C ASN A 214 -13.54 -0.26 -2.01
N ASN A 215 -14.05 -0.76 -0.88
CA ASN A 215 -15.05 -0.07 -0.07
C ASN A 215 -14.35 0.49 1.17
N LEU A 216 -14.35 1.82 1.29
CA LEU A 216 -13.62 2.52 2.33
C LEU A 216 -14.10 2.16 3.74
N GLU A 217 -15.40 1.99 3.95
CA GLU A 217 -15.96 1.58 5.25
C GLU A 217 -15.55 0.13 5.60
N ALA A 218 -15.62 -0.79 4.64
CA ALA A 218 -15.18 -2.17 4.83
C ALA A 218 -13.70 -2.27 5.18
N ILE A 219 -12.85 -1.45 4.53
CA ILE A 219 -11.42 -1.36 4.82
C ILE A 219 -11.16 -0.83 6.23
N ILE A 220 -11.81 0.27 6.63
CA ILE A 220 -11.64 0.84 7.97
C ILE A 220 -12.04 -0.19 9.04
N ASN A 221 -13.16 -0.88 8.83
CA ASN A 221 -13.63 -1.93 9.72
C ASN A 221 -12.64 -3.10 9.78
N GLY A 222 -12.12 -3.54 8.62
CA GLY A 222 -11.13 -4.62 8.54
C GLY A 222 -9.81 -4.27 9.22
N LEU A 223 -9.30 -3.05 9.03
CA LEU A 223 -8.09 -2.56 9.69
C LEU A 223 -8.26 -2.44 11.21
N ASN A 224 -9.40 -1.94 11.68
CA ASN A 224 -9.71 -1.87 13.12
C ASN A 224 -9.86 -3.26 13.75
N GLU A 225 -10.48 -4.20 13.03
CA GLU A 225 -10.58 -5.59 13.48
C GLU A 225 -9.19 -6.24 13.54
N ALA A 226 -8.34 -6.04 12.54
CA ALA A 226 -6.96 -6.53 12.57
C ALA A 226 -6.17 -5.94 13.74
N LYS A 227 -6.32 -4.64 14.02
CA LYS A 227 -5.74 -3.97 15.19
C LYS A 227 -6.17 -4.63 16.50
N SER A 228 -7.46 -4.99 16.63
CA SER A 228 -8.00 -5.67 17.81
C SER A 228 -7.42 -7.09 18.05
N ARG A 229 -6.83 -7.70 17.02
CA ARG A 229 -6.22 -9.04 17.05
C ARG A 229 -4.73 -9.04 17.41
N THR A 230 -4.07 -7.89 17.36
CA THR A 230 -2.65 -7.74 17.73
C THR A 230 -2.41 -7.99 19.24
N GLY A 231 -1.14 -8.20 19.61
CA GLY A 231 -0.72 -8.42 21.01
C GLY A 231 -1.09 -9.78 21.59
N LYS A 232 -1.48 -10.74 20.75
CA LYS A 232 -1.96 -12.09 21.15
C LYS A 232 -0.97 -13.21 20.81
N GLY A 233 0.31 -12.88 20.65
CA GLY A 233 1.36 -13.83 20.30
C GLY A 233 1.37 -14.32 18.86
N LYS A 234 0.54 -13.75 17.98
CA LYS A 234 0.50 -14.02 16.53
C LYS A 234 0.56 -12.73 15.72
N PRO A 235 1.33 -12.68 14.63
CA PRO A 235 1.18 -11.64 13.62
C PRO A 235 -0.19 -11.77 12.91
N VAL A 236 -0.70 -10.65 12.38
CA VAL A 236 -2.00 -10.60 11.70
C VAL A 236 -1.79 -10.40 10.20
N CYS A 237 -2.45 -11.22 9.38
CA CYS A 237 -2.49 -11.09 7.94
C CYS A 237 -3.90 -10.65 7.50
N ILE A 238 -3.98 -9.59 6.72
CA ILE A 238 -5.21 -9.19 6.03
C ILE A 238 -5.08 -9.62 4.58
N ILE A 239 -5.96 -10.51 4.12
CA ILE A 239 -6.14 -10.79 2.69
C ILE A 239 -7.22 -9.83 2.20
N LEU A 240 -6.81 -8.83 1.43
CA LEU A 240 -7.66 -7.75 0.95
C LEU A 240 -7.95 -7.97 -0.53
N ASP A 241 -9.17 -8.35 -0.87
CA ASP A 241 -9.57 -8.52 -2.27
C ASP A 241 -9.82 -7.14 -2.89
N THR A 242 -8.99 -6.73 -3.84
CA THR A 242 -9.11 -5.44 -4.53
C THR A 242 -9.27 -5.61 -6.05
N MET A 243 -9.56 -4.52 -6.74
CA MET A 243 -9.57 -4.44 -8.19
C MET A 243 -8.41 -3.59 -8.68
N MET A 244 -7.48 -4.20 -9.43
CA MET A 244 -6.46 -3.43 -10.16
C MET A 244 -7.16 -2.41 -11.07
N GLY A 245 -6.72 -1.14 -11.01
CA GLY A 245 -7.32 -0.05 -11.79
C GLY A 245 -8.62 0.53 -11.22
N ASN A 246 -9.01 0.17 -10.00
CA ASN A 246 -10.27 0.61 -9.37
C ASN A 246 -10.53 2.13 -9.50
N GLY A 247 -11.75 2.48 -9.93
CA GLY A 247 -12.19 3.86 -10.16
C GLY A 247 -11.84 4.42 -11.54
N VAL A 248 -11.31 3.59 -12.45
CA VAL A 248 -11.16 3.90 -13.87
C VAL A 248 -11.61 2.71 -14.71
N ASP A 249 -12.78 2.80 -15.34
CA ASP A 249 -13.47 1.65 -15.95
C ASP A 249 -12.61 0.87 -16.95
N PHE A 250 -11.86 1.55 -17.82
CA PHE A 250 -11.03 0.90 -18.84
C PHE A 250 -9.71 0.35 -18.29
N MET A 251 -9.37 0.64 -17.02
CA MET A 251 -8.20 0.10 -16.33
C MET A 251 -8.50 -1.14 -15.50
N MET A 252 -9.79 -1.42 -15.23
CA MET A 252 -10.23 -2.55 -14.42
C MET A 252 -10.29 -3.86 -15.22
N HIS A 253 -10.25 -4.99 -14.51
CA HIS A 253 -10.38 -6.35 -15.08
C HIS A 253 -9.31 -6.74 -16.11
N THR A 254 -8.15 -6.09 -16.09
CA THR A 254 -7.04 -6.40 -16.99
C THR A 254 -5.69 -6.12 -16.33
N HIS A 255 -4.69 -6.95 -16.62
CA HIS A 255 -3.30 -6.72 -16.21
C HIS A 255 -2.58 -5.66 -17.06
N ALA A 256 -3.17 -5.22 -18.18
CA ALA A 256 -2.53 -4.31 -19.14
C ALA A 256 -2.10 -2.96 -18.53
N TRP A 257 -2.70 -2.58 -17.40
CA TRP A 257 -2.43 -1.33 -16.68
C TRP A 257 -1.51 -1.50 -15.48
N HIS A 258 -0.89 -2.67 -15.32
CA HIS A 258 0.10 -2.92 -14.27
C HIS A 258 1.24 -1.88 -14.32
N GLY A 259 1.83 -1.63 -15.50
CA GLY A 259 2.99 -0.74 -15.66
C GLY A 259 2.90 0.22 -16.85
N LYS A 260 1.69 0.51 -17.33
CA LYS A 260 1.45 1.33 -18.52
C LYS A 260 0.83 2.68 -18.14
N ALA A 261 1.40 3.78 -18.63
CA ALA A 261 0.81 5.10 -18.48
C ALA A 261 -0.34 5.33 -19.49
N PRO A 262 -1.39 6.08 -19.13
CA PRO A 262 -2.46 6.43 -20.05
C PRO A 262 -1.98 7.44 -21.11
N SER A 263 -2.61 7.45 -22.28
CA SER A 263 -2.49 8.54 -23.26
C SER A 263 -3.23 9.81 -22.81
N ASP A 264 -3.09 10.91 -23.55
CA ASP A 264 -3.84 12.16 -23.28
C ASP A 264 -5.36 11.95 -23.26
N GLU A 265 -5.90 11.19 -24.23
CA GLU A 265 -7.33 10.89 -24.31
C GLU A 265 -7.78 10.00 -23.13
N GLN A 266 -6.96 9.00 -22.79
CA GLN A 266 -7.24 8.10 -21.67
C GLN A 266 -7.15 8.84 -20.33
N LEU A 267 -6.19 9.76 -20.17
CA LEU A 267 -6.09 10.61 -19.00
C LEU A 267 -7.34 11.49 -18.87
N ALA A 268 -7.73 12.19 -19.94
CA ALA A 268 -8.92 13.04 -19.92
C ALA A 268 -10.18 12.25 -19.54
N ASN A 269 -10.34 11.03 -20.08
CA ASN A 269 -11.42 10.12 -19.71
C ASN A 269 -11.35 9.73 -18.23
N ALA A 270 -10.20 9.25 -17.74
CA ALA A 270 -10.03 8.83 -16.35
C ALA A 270 -10.26 9.97 -15.34
N LEU A 271 -9.83 11.20 -15.66
CA LEU A 271 -10.08 12.40 -14.84
C LEU A 271 -11.55 12.82 -14.86
N SER A 272 -12.30 12.54 -15.93
CA SER A 272 -13.75 12.81 -15.96
C SER A 272 -14.55 11.86 -15.06
N GLN A 273 -14.04 10.64 -14.83
CA GLN A 273 -14.62 9.68 -13.88
C GLN A 273 -14.29 10.02 -12.42
N ASN A 274 -13.24 10.82 -12.19
CA ASN A 274 -12.74 11.19 -10.88
C ASN A 274 -12.68 12.72 -10.75
N PRO A 275 -13.81 13.41 -10.51
CA PRO A 275 -13.86 14.86 -10.44
C PRO A 275 -12.93 15.41 -9.34
N GLU A 276 -12.37 16.60 -9.55
CA GLU A 276 -11.48 17.25 -8.59
C GLU A 276 -12.21 17.55 -7.27
N THR A 277 -11.56 17.26 -6.14
CA THR A 277 -12.14 17.44 -4.80
C THR A 277 -11.27 18.32 -3.89
N LEU A 278 -9.94 18.17 -3.93
CA LEU A 278 -9.03 18.91 -3.03
C LEU A 278 -8.05 19.84 -3.78
N GLY A 279 -8.17 19.93 -5.10
CA GLY A 279 -7.22 20.66 -5.93
C GLY A 279 -6.13 19.75 -6.51
N ASP A 280 -5.90 19.92 -7.80
CA ASP A 280 -4.75 19.37 -8.50
C ASP A 280 -3.48 20.19 -8.23
N TYR A 281 -2.32 19.53 -8.30
CA TYR A 281 -1.00 20.16 -8.19
C TYR A 281 -0.42 20.67 -9.52
#